data_AF-A0A7S0Q1N3-F1
#
_entry.id   AF-A0A7S0Q1N3-F1
#
_cell.length_a   1.000
_cell.length_b   1.000
_cell.length_c   1.000
_cell.angle_alpha   90.00
_cell.angle_beta   90.00
_cell.angle_gamma   90.00
#
_symmetry.space_group_name_H-M   'P 1'
#
loop_
_entity.id
_entity.type
_entity.pdbx_description
1 polymer ?
#
loop_
_entity_poly.entity_id
_entity_poly.type
_entity_poly.pdbx_seq_one_letter_code
_entity_poly.pdbx_strand_id
1 'polypeptide(L)'
;ALGELRPAAEAGQALRELSVPFSTAPAMQLASAGALGALNLLAVGYLGVLLRAARAGAVSASAAPAVCALGLLYPGLLVYALGYAGLPIARGAVVRRQNRKIAERNRVREAWAAVVSRTPGKRMRRKLMGAKALRPQSKQVSIDDAIFSTADDSIQNPREQ
;
A
#
# COMPACT_ATOMS: atom_id res chain seq x y z
N ALA A 1 37.37 16.96 -17.65
CA ALA A 1 35.94 17.19 -17.92
C ALA A 1 35.13 16.81 -16.69
N LEU A 2 34.94 17.74 -15.76
CA LEU A 2 34.22 17.57 -14.49
C LEU A 2 32.82 18.18 -14.63
N GLY A 3 32.02 17.62 -15.54
CA GLY A 3 30.78 18.22 -16.03
C GLY A 3 29.47 17.66 -15.47
N GLU A 4 29.49 16.75 -14.51
CA GLU A 4 28.27 16.06 -14.01
C GLU A 4 28.25 15.94 -12.47
N LEU A 5 28.82 16.91 -11.75
CA LEU A 5 28.50 17.07 -10.33
C LEU A 5 27.21 17.87 -10.26
N ARG A 6 26.08 17.13 -10.28
CA ARG A 6 24.74 17.63 -9.98
C ARG A 6 24.85 18.66 -8.84
N PRO A 7 24.40 19.91 -9.05
CA PRO A 7 24.60 20.96 -8.07
C PRO A 7 23.97 20.53 -6.74
N ALA A 8 24.61 20.92 -5.65
CA ALA A 8 24.31 20.60 -4.25
C ALA A 8 22.93 21.09 -3.74
N ALA A 9 21.89 21.02 -4.58
CA ALA A 9 20.50 21.33 -4.26
C ALA A 9 19.84 20.27 -3.36
N GLU A 10 20.41 19.06 -3.24
CA GLU A 10 19.85 18.01 -2.37
C GLU A 10 20.38 18.01 -0.92
N ALA A 11 21.40 18.82 -0.61
CA ALA A 11 22.02 18.83 0.73
C ALA A 11 21.18 19.55 1.80
N GLY A 12 19.95 19.99 1.48
CA GLY A 12 19.07 20.75 2.36
C GLY A 12 17.64 20.22 2.49
N GLN A 13 17.29 19.10 1.84
CA GLN A 13 15.97 18.51 2.07
C GLN A 13 15.99 17.76 3.41
N ALA A 14 15.10 18.14 4.32
CA ALA A 14 14.84 17.37 5.53
C ALA A 14 14.61 15.90 5.14
N LEU A 15 15.30 14.96 5.79
CA LEU A 15 15.11 13.54 5.55
C LEU A 15 13.64 13.16 5.81
N ARG A 16 12.87 13.02 4.74
CA ARG A 16 11.47 12.55 4.76
C ARG A 16 11.45 11.04 4.84
N GLU A 17 10.69 10.51 5.78
CA GLU A 17 10.27 9.11 5.74
C GLU A 17 9.32 8.88 4.56
N LEU A 18 9.54 7.81 3.81
CA LEU A 18 8.66 7.41 2.72
C LEU A 18 7.33 6.87 3.28
N SER A 19 6.23 7.15 2.60
CA SER A 19 4.94 6.54 2.92
C SER A 19 4.93 5.07 2.52
N VAL A 20 4.15 4.27 3.24
CA VAL A 20 3.93 2.86 2.92
C VAL A 20 2.89 2.77 1.81
N PRO A 21 3.21 2.22 0.62
CA PRO A 21 2.23 2.03 -0.43
C PRO A 21 1.20 0.97 -0.03
N PHE A 22 -0.02 1.09 -0.55
CA PHE A 22 -1.08 0.12 -0.30
C PHE A 22 -0.74 -1.27 -0.90
N SER A 23 -0.22 -1.25 -2.13
CA SER A 23 0.22 -2.40 -2.91
C SER A 23 1.35 -1.97 -3.85
N THR A 24 2.21 -2.92 -4.23
CA THR A 24 3.21 -2.77 -5.29
C THR A 24 2.67 -3.12 -6.67
N ALA A 25 1.44 -3.64 -6.75
CA ALA A 25 0.84 -4.08 -8.00
C ALA A 25 0.59 -2.92 -8.98
N PRO A 26 0.74 -3.15 -10.29
CA PRO A 26 0.38 -2.18 -11.32
C PRO A 26 -1.06 -1.67 -11.17
N ALA A 27 -1.29 -0.39 -11.50
CA ALA A 27 -2.59 0.26 -11.35
C ALA A 27 -3.73 -0.51 -12.04
N MET A 28 -3.47 -1.09 -13.21
CA MET A 28 -4.45 -1.90 -13.94
C MET A 28 -4.84 -3.18 -13.17
N GLN A 29 -3.89 -3.86 -12.53
CA GLN A 29 -4.19 -5.05 -11.73
C GLN A 29 -5.03 -4.69 -10.51
N LEU A 30 -4.72 -3.55 -9.86
CA LEU A 30 -5.51 -3.05 -8.74
C LEU A 30 -6.93 -2.68 -9.15
N ALA A 31 -7.09 -2.02 -10.30
CA ALA A 31 -8.39 -1.67 -10.84
C ALA A 31 -9.20 -2.92 -11.19
N SER A 32 -8.59 -3.89 -11.87
CA SER A 32 -9.23 -5.17 -12.22
C SER A 32 -9.63 -5.98 -11.00
N ALA A 33 -8.77 -6.07 -9.97
CA ALA A 33 -9.09 -6.74 -8.71
C ALA A 33 -10.27 -6.05 -8.00
N GLY A 34 -10.29 -4.72 -7.98
CA GLY A 34 -11.41 -3.95 -7.45
C GLY A 34 -12.72 -4.20 -8.20
N ALA A 35 -12.68 -4.16 -9.54
CA ALA A 35 -13.83 -4.42 -10.39
C ALA A 35 -14.37 -5.85 -10.21
N LEU A 36 -13.48 -6.85 -10.20
CA LEU A 36 -13.84 -8.25 -9.97
C LEU A 36 -14.46 -8.45 -8.59
N GLY A 37 -13.89 -7.83 -7.55
CA GLY A 37 -14.44 -7.87 -6.20
C GLY A 37 -15.85 -7.28 -6.10
N ALA A 38 -16.08 -6.13 -6.73
CA ALA A 38 -17.39 -5.49 -6.78
C ALA A 38 -18.41 -6.36 -7.51
N LEU A 39 -18.05 -6.89 -8.68
CA LEU A 39 -18.91 -7.79 -9.45
C LEU A 39 -19.25 -9.06 -8.65
N ASN A 40 -18.27 -9.66 -7.99
CA ASN A 40 -18.46 -10.87 -7.18
C ASN A 40 -19.42 -10.62 -6.01
N LEU A 41 -19.25 -9.52 -5.28
CA LEU A 41 -20.17 -9.15 -4.19
C LEU A 41 -21.60 -8.93 -4.68
N LEU A 42 -21.77 -8.24 -5.81
CA LEU A 42 -23.10 -8.02 -6.41
C LEU A 42 -23.74 -9.34 -6.85
N ALA A 43 -22.96 -10.21 -7.51
CA ALA A 43 -23.45 -11.51 -7.97
C ALA A 43 -23.89 -12.41 -6.80
N VAL A 44 -23.10 -12.47 -5.73
CA VAL A 44 -23.45 -13.25 -4.53
C VAL A 44 -24.66 -12.62 -3.82
N GLY A 45 -24.74 -11.29 -3.74
CA GLY A 45 -25.92 -10.61 -3.19
C GLY A 45 -27.19 -10.94 -3.97
N TYR A 46 -27.12 -10.86 -5.30
CA TYR A 46 -28.22 -11.20 -6.19
C TYR A 46 -28.61 -12.68 -6.11
N LEU A 47 -27.62 -13.59 -6.05
CA LEU A 47 -27.86 -15.02 -5.81
C LEU A 47 -28.60 -15.26 -4.50
N GLY A 48 -28.28 -14.51 -3.44
CA GLY A 48 -29.01 -14.58 -2.17
C GLY A 48 -30.48 -14.21 -2.30
N VAL A 49 -30.80 -13.16 -3.07
CA VAL A 49 -32.18 -12.76 -3.37
C VAL A 49 -32.91 -13.87 -4.13
N LEU A 50 -32.29 -14.44 -5.16
CA LEU A 50 -32.86 -15.55 -5.94
C LEU A 50 -33.12 -16.78 -5.08
N LEU A 51 -32.17 -17.17 -4.24
CA LEU A 51 -32.31 -18.32 -3.35
C LEU A 51 -33.39 -18.11 -2.28
N ARG A 52 -33.60 -16.87 -1.83
CA ARG A 52 -34.70 -16.54 -0.90
C ARG A 52 -36.05 -16.63 -1.61
N ALA A 53 -36.16 -16.08 -2.82
CA ALA A 53 -37.37 -16.16 -3.63
C ALA A 53 -37.72 -17.62 -3.98
N ALA A 54 -36.72 -18.42 -4.36
CA ALA A 54 -36.88 -19.84 -4.68
C ALA A 54 -37.33 -20.67 -3.46
N ARG A 55 -36.89 -20.34 -2.24
CA ARG A 55 -37.38 -21.01 -1.03
C ARG A 55 -38.80 -20.62 -0.62
N ALA A 56 -39.25 -19.42 -0.98
CA ALA A 56 -40.58 -18.91 -0.62
C ALA A 56 -41.66 -19.30 -1.64
N GLY A 57 -41.28 -19.61 -2.89
CA GLY A 57 -42.19 -20.03 -3.95
C GLY A 57 -42.04 -21.51 -4.30
N ALA A 58 -42.94 -22.01 -5.15
CA ALA A 58 -42.78 -23.31 -5.78
C ALA A 58 -41.72 -23.21 -6.88
N VAL A 59 -40.63 -23.97 -6.74
CA VAL A 59 -39.62 -24.15 -7.80
C VAL A 59 -40.00 -25.37 -8.62
N SER A 60 -39.75 -25.36 -9.94
CA SER A 60 -39.94 -26.56 -10.75
C SER A 60 -39.13 -27.74 -10.20
N ALA A 61 -39.67 -28.97 -10.34
CA ALA A 61 -38.97 -30.17 -9.92
C ALA A 61 -37.58 -30.31 -10.57
N SER A 62 -37.42 -29.80 -11.79
CA SER A 62 -36.14 -29.77 -12.52
C SER A 62 -35.10 -28.81 -11.92
N ALA A 63 -35.52 -27.74 -11.25
CA ALA A 63 -34.62 -26.73 -10.68
C ALA A 63 -34.38 -26.91 -9.17
N ALA A 64 -35.20 -27.72 -8.48
CA ALA A 64 -35.06 -28.01 -7.06
C ALA A 64 -33.64 -28.52 -6.66
N PRO A 65 -33.00 -29.46 -7.39
CA PRO A 65 -31.64 -29.92 -7.04
C PRO A 65 -30.60 -28.79 -7.08
N ALA A 66 -30.67 -27.93 -8.10
CA ALA A 66 -29.75 -26.80 -8.27
C ALA A 66 -29.92 -25.76 -7.15
N VAL A 67 -31.17 -25.42 -6.80
CA VAL A 67 -31.46 -24.50 -5.69
C VAL A 67 -30.96 -25.04 -4.36
N CYS A 68 -31.09 -26.35 -4.12
CA CYS A 68 -30.57 -26.98 -2.92
C CYS A 68 -29.03 -26.93 -2.86
N ALA A 69 -28.35 -27.28 -3.95
CA ALA A 69 -26.89 -27.25 -4.03
C ALA A 69 -26.33 -25.83 -3.86
N LEU A 70 -26.88 -24.85 -4.57
CA LEU A 70 -26.50 -23.44 -4.42
C LEU A 70 -26.82 -22.92 -3.01
N GLY A 71 -27.94 -23.36 -2.43
CA GLY A 71 -28.32 -23.04 -1.06
C GLY A 71 -27.32 -23.54 -0.02
N LEU A 72 -26.71 -24.70 -0.25
CA LEU A 72 -25.68 -25.28 0.63
C LEU A 72 -24.34 -24.54 0.50
N LEU A 73 -23.96 -24.14 -0.72
CA LEU A 73 -22.70 -23.42 -1.00
C LEU A 73 -22.77 -21.93 -0.65
N TYR A 74 -23.96 -21.35 -0.67
CA TYR A 74 -24.18 -19.90 -0.51
C TYR A 74 -23.50 -19.28 0.72
N PRO A 75 -23.56 -19.85 1.94
CA PRO A 75 -22.88 -19.27 3.10
C PRO A 75 -21.37 -19.15 2.89
N GLY A 76 -20.75 -20.17 2.28
CA GLY A 76 -19.33 -20.16 1.94
C GLY A 76 -18.99 -19.09 0.90
N LEU A 77 -19.80 -18.98 -0.16
CA LEU A 77 -19.65 -17.93 -1.18
C LEU A 77 -19.78 -16.52 -0.57
N LEU A 78 -20.70 -16.32 0.37
CA LEU A 78 -20.91 -15.04 1.04
C LEU A 78 -19.70 -14.66 1.90
N VAL A 79 -19.20 -15.59 2.73
CA VAL A 79 -17.99 -15.35 3.53
C VAL A 79 -16.80 -15.04 2.64
N TYR A 80 -16.62 -15.80 1.54
CA TYR A 80 -15.55 -15.56 0.58
C TYR A 80 -15.64 -14.18 -0.08
N ALA A 81 -16.81 -13.80 -0.59
CA ALA A 81 -16.98 -12.52 -1.28
C ALA A 81 -16.76 -11.33 -0.32
N LEU A 82 -17.27 -11.43 0.92
CA LEU A 82 -17.01 -10.44 1.96
C LEU A 82 -15.54 -10.38 2.36
N GLY A 83 -14.87 -11.54 2.47
CA GLY A 83 -13.43 -11.60 2.77
C GLY A 83 -12.58 -10.96 1.67
N TYR A 84 -12.88 -11.27 0.41
CA TYR A 84 -12.18 -10.74 -0.76
C TYR A 84 -12.19 -9.21 -0.79
N ALA A 85 -13.32 -8.56 -0.48
CA ALA A 85 -13.41 -7.11 -0.45
C ALA A 85 -12.98 -6.51 0.90
N GLY A 86 -13.32 -7.17 2.01
CA GLY A 86 -13.10 -6.68 3.37
C GLY A 86 -11.63 -6.63 3.76
N LEU A 87 -10.84 -7.64 3.39
CA LEU A 87 -9.40 -7.69 3.71
C LEU A 87 -8.61 -6.50 3.13
N PRO A 88 -8.72 -6.18 1.81
CA PRO A 88 -8.13 -4.97 1.24
C PRO A 88 -8.56 -3.68 1.94
N ILE A 89 -9.85 -3.54 2.30
CA ILE A 89 -10.36 -2.35 2.98
C ILE A 89 -9.73 -2.20 4.37
N ALA A 90 -9.68 -3.29 5.14
CA ALA A 90 -9.08 -3.32 6.46
C ALA A 90 -7.58 -2.97 6.39
N ARG A 91 -6.84 -3.62 5.48
CA ARG A 91 -5.42 -3.31 5.20
C ARG A 91 -5.25 -1.84 4.85
N GLY A 92 -6.09 -1.31 3.96
CA GLY A 92 -6.06 0.10 3.54
C GLY A 92 -6.27 1.05 4.71
N ALA A 93 -7.16 0.73 5.65
CA ALA A 93 -7.35 1.52 6.87
C ALA A 93 -6.10 1.53 7.76
N VAL A 94 -5.44 0.38 7.93
CA VAL A 94 -4.18 0.27 8.70
C VAL A 94 -3.06 1.08 8.05
N VAL A 95 -2.85 0.91 6.74
CA VAL A 95 -1.82 1.65 5.98
C VAL A 95 -2.07 3.15 6.03
N ARG A 96 -3.31 3.61 5.87
CA ARG A 96 -3.66 5.04 6.02
C ARG A 96 -3.32 5.57 7.41
N ARG A 97 -3.59 4.81 8.49
CA ARG A 97 -3.24 5.21 9.86
C ARG A 97 -1.72 5.33 10.04
N GLN A 98 -0.94 4.40 9.48
CA GLN A 98 0.52 4.44 9.53
C GLN A 98 1.07 5.65 8.74
N ASN A 99 0.56 5.88 7.53
CA ASN A 99 0.97 7.01 6.70
C ASN A 99 0.65 8.38 7.33
N ARG A 100 -0.44 8.49 8.09
CA ARG A 100 -0.72 9.71 8.87
C ARG A 100 0.34 9.97 9.94
N LYS A 101 0.81 8.92 10.64
CA LYS A 101 1.91 9.06 11.62
C LYS A 101 3.23 9.46 10.95
N ILE A 102 3.52 8.88 9.79
CA ILE A 102 4.70 9.23 8.99
C ILE A 102 4.64 10.69 8.55
N ALA A 103 3.48 11.14 8.03
CA ALA A 103 3.28 12.52 7.62
C ALA A 103 3.49 13.52 8.76
N GLU A 104 3.00 13.20 9.96
CA GLU A 104 3.20 14.04 11.15
C GLU A 104 4.69 14.15 11.52
N ARG A 105 5.42 13.04 11.51
CA ARG A 105 6.88 13.05 11.77
C ARG A 105 7.64 13.85 10.71
N ASN A 106 7.27 13.72 9.44
CA ASN A 106 7.88 14.49 8.36
C ASN A 106 7.63 15.99 8.51
N ARG A 107 6.41 16.39 8.88
CA ARG A 107 6.07 17.79 9.15
C ARG A 107 6.94 18.37 10.28
N VAL A 108 7.12 17.63 11.37
CA VAL A 108 8.00 18.04 12.47
C VAL A 108 9.44 18.19 11.99
N ARG A 109 9.98 17.24 11.22
CA ARG A 109 11.35 17.31 10.68
C ARG A 109 11.56 18.49 9.74
N GLU A 110 10.58 18.80 8.90
CA GLU A 110 10.61 19.96 8.01
C GLU A 110 10.61 21.27 8.80
N ALA A 111 9.77 21.37 9.84
CA ALA A 111 9.75 22.53 10.71
C ALA A 111 11.12 22.74 11.41
N TRP A 112 11.71 21.67 11.93
CA TRP A 112 13.05 21.74 12.54
C TRP A 112 14.14 22.09 11.53
N ALA A 113 14.10 21.52 10.33
CA ALA A 113 15.06 21.85 9.27
C ALA A 113 14.96 23.33 8.86
N ALA A 114 13.74 23.88 8.79
CA ALA A 114 13.51 25.30 8.51
C ALA A 114 14.02 26.22 9.64
N VAL A 115 13.87 25.83 10.91
CA VAL A 115 14.41 26.59 12.05
C VAL A 115 15.94 26.58 12.03
N VAL A 116 16.55 25.42 11.81
CA VAL A 116 18.02 25.26 11.78
C VAL A 116 18.64 26.02 10.61
N SER A 117 17.97 26.08 9.45
CA SER A 117 18.48 26.79 8.28
C SER A 117 18.40 28.32 8.41
N ARG A 118 17.40 28.85 9.12
CA ARG A 118 17.18 30.31 9.25
C ARG A 118 18.03 31.00 10.31
N THR A 119 18.36 30.36 11.44
CA THR A 119 19.16 31.01 12.50
C THR A 119 19.99 30.02 13.32
N PRO A 120 21.11 29.51 12.77
CA PRO A 120 21.97 28.63 13.53
C PRO A 120 22.75 29.43 14.60
N GLY A 121 22.33 29.33 15.86
CA GLY A 121 23.11 29.89 16.98
C GLY A 121 24.55 29.37 16.99
N LYS A 122 25.51 30.15 17.50
CA LYS A 122 26.96 29.86 17.41
C LYS A 122 27.34 28.44 17.87
N ARG A 123 26.69 27.94 18.93
CA ARG A 123 26.87 26.58 19.47
C ARG A 123 26.33 25.49 18.53
N MET A 124 25.18 25.73 17.89
CA MET A 124 24.58 24.83 16.90
C MET A 124 25.45 24.76 15.64
N ARG A 125 25.93 25.92 15.16
CA ARG A 125 26.82 25.99 13.99
C ARG A 125 28.11 25.19 14.21
N ARG A 126 28.71 25.28 15.40
CA ARG A 126 29.89 24.48 15.78
C ARG A 126 29.60 22.97 15.79
N LYS A 127 28.45 22.54 16.34
CA LYS A 127 28.03 21.13 16.32
C LYS A 127 27.79 20.62 14.89
N LEU A 128 27.13 21.41 14.04
CA LEU A 128 26.90 21.06 12.65
C LEU A 128 28.21 20.97 11.85
N MET A 129 29.14 21.90 12.07
CA MET A 129 30.48 21.82 11.45
C MET A 129 31.27 20.61 11.94
N GLY A 130 31.21 20.29 13.24
CA GLY A 130 31.82 19.09 13.80
C GLY A 130 31.22 17.81 13.21
N ALA A 131 29.90 17.73 13.09
CA ALA A 131 29.23 16.62 12.42
C ALA A 131 29.60 16.51 10.93
N LYS A 132 29.78 17.64 10.23
CA LYS A 132 30.22 17.68 8.84
C LYS A 132 31.68 17.22 8.69
N ALA A 133 32.56 17.59 9.61
CA ALA A 133 33.96 17.15 9.64
C ALA A 133 34.10 15.66 10.01
N LEU A 134 33.21 15.16 10.85
CA LEU A 134 33.12 13.74 11.24
C LEU A 134 32.34 12.89 10.24
N ARG A 135 31.91 13.43 9.09
CA ARG A 135 31.11 12.73 8.06
C ARG A 135 32.08 11.99 7.12
N PRO A 136 32.49 10.75 7.41
CA PRO A 136 33.49 10.06 6.61
C PRO A 136 32.73 9.42 5.44
N GLN A 137 32.88 9.94 4.21
CA GLN A 137 32.42 9.32 2.95
C GLN A 137 31.16 8.43 3.08
N SER A 138 30.10 8.93 3.73
CA SER A 138 28.91 8.13 3.95
C SER A 138 28.24 7.99 2.59
N LYS A 139 28.51 6.88 1.88
CA LYS A 139 27.89 6.56 0.60
C LYS A 139 26.39 6.65 0.81
N GLN A 140 25.75 7.61 0.15
CA GLN A 140 24.31 7.77 0.18
C GLN A 140 23.76 6.58 -0.60
N VAL A 141 23.25 5.57 0.09
CA VAL A 141 22.68 4.38 -0.53
C VAL A 141 21.40 4.82 -1.24
N SER A 142 21.48 4.95 -2.56
CA SER A 142 20.31 5.16 -3.42
C SER A 142 19.52 3.84 -3.49
N ILE A 143 18.27 3.93 -3.96
CA ILE A 143 17.51 2.74 -4.37
C ILE A 143 18.30 1.92 -5.41
N ASP A 144 19.09 2.59 -6.25
CA ASP A 144 19.95 1.97 -7.27
C ASP A 144 21.17 1.21 -6.68
N ASP A 145 21.55 1.52 -5.43
CA ASP A 145 22.61 0.81 -4.70
C ASP A 145 22.06 -0.39 -3.90
N ALA A 146 20.74 -0.58 -3.86
CA ALA A 146 20.12 -1.68 -3.15
C ALA A 146 20.24 -2.97 -3.98
N ILE A 147 21.13 -3.88 -3.55
CA ILE A 147 21.28 -5.23 -4.15
C ILE A 147 19.97 -6.03 -4.06
N PHE A 148 19.07 -5.65 -3.14
CA PHE A 148 17.77 -6.27 -2.95
C PHE A 148 16.72 -5.21 -2.65
N SER A 149 15.70 -5.10 -3.50
CA SER A 149 14.53 -4.25 -3.32
C SER A 149 13.28 -5.13 -3.32
N THR A 150 12.49 -5.09 -2.24
CA THR A 150 11.22 -5.85 -2.14
C THR A 150 10.21 -5.45 -3.21
N ALA A 151 10.41 -4.33 -3.92
CA ALA A 151 9.59 -3.97 -5.08
C ALA A 151 9.84 -4.89 -6.29
N ASP A 152 11.09 -5.33 -6.53
CA ASP A 152 11.48 -6.17 -7.67
C ASP A 152 11.16 -7.66 -7.48
N ASP A 153 11.02 -8.11 -6.22
CA ASP A 153 10.68 -9.51 -5.89
C ASP A 153 9.31 -9.94 -6.46
N SER A 154 8.44 -8.99 -6.81
CA SER A 154 7.12 -9.27 -7.37
C SER A 154 7.10 -9.64 -8.87
N ILE A 155 8.19 -9.41 -9.60
CA ILE A 155 8.31 -9.72 -11.05
C ILE A 155 9.16 -10.98 -11.28
N GLN A 156 10.03 -11.35 -10.34
CA GLN A 156 11.14 -12.27 -10.61
C GLN A 156 10.95 -13.73 -10.19
N ASN A 157 9.75 -14.15 -9.74
CA ASN A 157 9.52 -15.57 -9.48
C ASN A 157 8.21 -16.15 -10.09
N PRO A 158 8.18 -16.40 -11.43
CA PRO A 158 7.12 -17.18 -12.07
C PRO A 158 7.28 -18.71 -11.94
N ARG A 159 8.26 -19.23 -11.22
CA ARG A 159 8.54 -20.68 -11.18
C ARG A 159 9.24 -21.08 -9.89
N GLU A 160 8.50 -21.37 -8.83
CA GLU A 160 8.75 -22.54 -7.98
C GLU A 160 7.44 -22.92 -7.27
N GLN A 161 6.98 -24.14 -7.60
CA GLN A 161 5.92 -24.98 -7.02
C GLN A 161 4.52 -24.87 -7.66
#